data_AF-A0A3D5XSS6-F1
#
_entry.id   AF-A0A3D5XSS6-F1
#
_cell.length_a   1.000
_cell.length_b   1.000
_cell.length_c   1.000
_cell.angle_alpha   90.00
_cell.angle_beta   90.00
_cell.angle_gamma   90.00
#
_symmetry.space_group_name_H-M   'P 1'
#
loop_
_entity.id
_entity.type
_entity.pdbx_description
1 polymer ?
#
loop_
_entity_poly.entity_id
_entity_poly.type
_entity_poly.pdbx_seq_one_letter_code
_entity_poly.pdbx_strand_id
1 'polypeptide(L)'
;KEELLKIAKSLEIKSEHPLAEAIIEHCKNINVLETKNFDSLSGKGIQAEINNTSYIVGNERLMKENNTNISEHINIINDLSNQGKTALLFARNNKLIGIIAVADTIKPNSKKAIEKLKEMGIETIMLTGDNQKTANGIARDLSLDKVIAEVLPSDKESVVSNIQKENKIVAMVGDGINDAPALVRSDVGIAIGSGTDVAVESADIVLMRNDLMDVVNAIKLSKATITNIKQNLFWAFFYNTLGIPLAAGVLYPNFGLRLSPMFGAFAMGFSSVFVVSNALRLKLFKIEREEIKMIKKEIIIEGMMCQMCVKHVKNALENIGLEVEVNLEKNNAIVSSTKEIRNDVLIKAIEEAGYKVVDIKRN
;
A
#
# COMPACT_ATOMS: atom_id res chain seq x y z
N LYS A 1 21.04 -4.02 21.37
CA LYS A 1 20.00 -3.87 20.32
C LYS A 1 18.81 -4.81 20.57
N GLU A 2 19.03 -6.13 20.63
CA GLU A 2 17.94 -7.10 20.89
C GLU A 2 17.23 -6.88 22.23
N GLU A 3 17.97 -6.58 23.30
CA GLU A 3 17.39 -6.27 24.61
C GLU A 3 16.44 -5.06 24.57
N LEU A 4 16.84 -3.98 23.88
CA LEU A 4 16.02 -2.79 23.68
C LEU A 4 14.74 -3.12 22.91
N LEU A 5 14.83 -3.90 21.83
CA LEU A 5 13.66 -4.30 21.03
C LEU A 5 12.71 -5.21 21.83
N LYS A 6 13.25 -6.08 22.68
CA LYS A 6 12.47 -6.93 23.59
C LYS A 6 11.71 -6.10 24.61
N ILE A 7 12.37 -5.12 25.23
CA ILE A 7 11.74 -4.16 26.15
C ILE A 7 10.68 -3.34 25.41
N ALA A 8 11.01 -2.82 24.22
CA ALA A 8 10.10 -2.00 23.42
C ALA A 8 8.81 -2.75 23.07
N LYS A 9 8.91 -3.97 22.53
CA LYS A 9 7.74 -4.82 22.27
C LYS A 9 6.92 -5.08 23.52
N SER A 10 7.58 -5.32 24.67
CA SER A 10 6.90 -5.64 25.92
C SER A 10 6.12 -4.47 26.50
N LEU A 11 6.65 -3.26 26.37
CA LEU A 11 6.00 -2.04 26.82
C LEU A 11 4.86 -1.63 25.88
N GLU A 12 5.10 -1.69 24.57
CA GLU A 12 4.17 -1.21 23.55
C GLU A 12 2.98 -2.15 23.27
N ILE A 13 3.02 -3.44 23.67
CA ILE A 13 1.92 -4.38 23.39
C ILE A 13 0.57 -4.00 24.02
N LYS A 14 0.59 -3.17 25.07
CA LYS A 14 -0.61 -2.64 25.75
C LYS A 14 -0.99 -1.23 25.26
N SER A 15 -0.23 -0.66 24.34
CA SER A 15 -0.44 0.67 23.78
C SER A 15 -1.31 0.57 22.52
N GLU A 16 -2.32 1.42 22.42
CA GLU A 16 -3.19 1.54 21.23
C GLU A 16 -2.66 2.55 20.22
N HIS A 17 -1.47 3.13 20.46
CA HIS A 17 -0.92 4.17 19.60
C HIS A 17 -0.39 3.57 18.27
N PRO A 18 -0.60 4.21 17.11
CA PRO A 18 -0.03 3.76 15.83
C PRO A 18 1.50 3.54 15.82
N LEU A 19 2.26 4.22 16.70
CA LEU A 19 3.70 4.06 16.82
C LEU A 19 4.06 2.73 17.51
N ALA A 20 3.19 2.25 18.41
CA ALA A 20 3.32 0.97 19.09
C ALA A 20 3.20 -0.17 18.09
N GLU A 21 2.24 -0.08 17.17
CA GLU A 21 1.99 -1.07 16.12
C GLU A 21 3.23 -1.27 15.24
N ALA A 22 3.89 -0.17 14.83
CA ALA A 22 5.12 -0.22 14.05
C ALA A 22 6.27 -0.95 14.80
N ILE A 23 6.39 -0.74 16.11
CA ILE A 23 7.40 -1.43 16.94
C ILE A 23 7.07 -2.92 17.08
N ILE A 24 5.80 -3.25 17.35
CA ILE A 24 5.31 -4.62 17.51
C ILE A 24 5.52 -5.41 16.21
N GLU A 25 5.20 -4.79 15.07
CA GLU A 25 5.39 -5.39 13.75
C GLU A 25 6.88 -5.65 13.46
N HIS A 26 7.75 -4.67 13.73
CA HIS A 26 9.21 -4.86 13.58
C HIS A 26 9.76 -5.96 14.49
N CYS A 27 9.14 -6.17 15.64
CA CYS A 27 9.58 -7.11 16.67
C CYS A 27 8.75 -8.41 16.69
N LYS A 28 8.06 -8.77 15.59
CA LYS A 28 7.10 -9.90 15.56
C LYS A 28 7.65 -11.21 16.13
N ASN A 29 8.92 -11.52 15.87
CA ASN A 29 9.60 -12.75 16.30
C ASN A 29 10.26 -12.67 17.69
N ILE A 30 10.16 -11.54 18.39
CA ILE A 30 10.79 -11.35 19.71
C ILE A 30 9.79 -11.74 20.82
N ASN A 31 10.24 -12.54 21.79
CA ASN A 31 9.40 -12.92 22.93
C ASN A 31 9.12 -11.73 23.87
N VAL A 32 7.86 -11.61 24.30
CA VAL A 32 7.37 -10.55 25.17
C VAL A 32 7.70 -10.87 26.64
N LEU A 33 8.01 -9.85 27.44
CA LEU A 33 8.15 -9.93 28.89
C LEU A 33 6.86 -9.45 29.56
N GLU A 34 6.55 -10.02 30.73
CA GLU A 34 5.39 -9.58 31.50
C GLU A 34 5.61 -8.15 32.05
N THR A 35 4.65 -7.26 31.79
CA THR A 35 4.65 -5.88 32.29
C THR A 35 3.64 -5.69 33.41
N LYS A 36 4.08 -5.06 34.50
CA LYS A 36 3.25 -4.63 35.65
C LYS A 36 3.18 -3.10 35.70
N ASN A 37 2.19 -2.55 36.42
CA ASN A 37 2.02 -1.11 36.62
C ASN A 37 2.06 -0.28 35.32
N PHE A 38 1.40 -0.79 34.26
CA PHE A 38 1.33 -0.08 32.99
C PHE A 38 0.44 1.15 33.12
N ASP A 39 0.95 2.29 32.69
CA ASP A 39 0.23 3.56 32.68
C ASP A 39 0.55 4.36 31.41
N SER A 40 -0.48 4.95 30.83
CA SER A 40 -0.43 5.69 29.57
C SER A 40 -0.57 7.18 29.82
N LEU A 41 0.52 7.90 29.60
CA LEU A 41 0.62 9.34 29.84
C LEU A 41 0.30 10.08 28.54
N SER A 42 -0.95 10.54 28.43
CA SER A 42 -1.44 11.28 27.25
C SER A 42 -0.50 12.39 26.79
N GLY A 43 -0.10 12.33 25.51
CA GLY A 43 0.80 13.30 24.89
C GLY A 43 2.26 13.23 25.33
N LYS A 44 2.65 12.24 26.13
CA LYS A 44 4.02 12.06 26.66
C LYS A 44 4.60 10.71 26.31
N GLY A 45 3.87 9.63 26.58
CA GLY A 45 4.34 8.26 26.36
C GLY A 45 3.74 7.27 27.35
N ILE A 46 4.47 6.20 27.66
CA ILE A 46 4.04 5.10 28.53
C ILE A 46 5.08 4.84 29.62
N GLN A 47 4.63 4.29 30.74
CA GLN A 47 5.49 3.79 31.81
C GLN A 47 5.01 2.40 32.26
N ALA A 48 5.94 1.51 32.57
CA ALA A 48 5.63 0.22 33.18
C ALA A 48 6.85 -0.39 33.88
N GLU A 49 6.62 -1.48 34.59
CA GLU A 49 7.66 -2.26 35.25
C GLU A 49 7.83 -3.64 34.60
N ILE A 50 9.09 -4.04 34.38
CA ILE A 50 9.46 -5.39 33.95
C ILE A 50 10.50 -5.92 34.95
N ASN A 51 10.25 -7.09 35.56
CA ASN A 51 11.13 -7.69 36.56
C ASN A 51 11.53 -6.70 37.69
N ASN A 52 10.57 -5.97 38.26
CA ASN A 52 10.77 -4.92 39.28
C ASN A 52 11.72 -3.79 38.87
N THR A 53 11.92 -3.59 37.56
CA THR A 53 12.68 -2.46 37.03
C THR A 53 11.72 -1.51 36.32
N SER A 54 11.81 -0.22 36.63
CA SER A 54 10.98 0.82 36.02
C SER A 54 11.50 1.20 34.64
N TYR A 55 10.59 1.22 33.66
CA TYR A 55 10.83 1.66 32.29
C TYR A 55 9.85 2.75 31.89
N ILE A 56 10.37 3.75 31.18
CA ILE A 56 9.58 4.81 30.57
C ILE A 56 9.92 4.91 29.07
N VAL A 57 8.91 5.16 28.26
CA VAL A 57 9.02 5.30 26.81
C VAL A 57 8.24 6.53 26.39
N GLY A 58 8.84 7.44 25.65
CA GLY A 58 8.11 8.62 25.19
C GLY A 58 8.98 9.69 24.57
N ASN A 59 8.44 10.92 24.58
CA ASN A 59 9.10 12.10 24.05
C ASN A 59 10.06 12.75 25.06
N GLU A 60 10.76 13.79 24.62
CA GLU A 60 11.72 14.54 25.46
C GLU A 60 11.11 15.10 26.74
N ARG A 61 9.82 15.48 26.70
CA ARG A 61 9.12 16.04 27.85
C ARG A 61 8.99 15.01 28.97
N LEU A 62 8.63 13.77 28.63
CA LEU A 62 8.57 12.67 29.59
C LEU A 62 9.94 12.39 30.24
N MET A 63 11.00 12.45 29.44
CA MET A 63 12.36 12.23 29.92
C MET A 63 12.82 13.33 30.89
N LYS A 64 12.53 14.59 30.58
CA LYS A 64 12.84 15.73 31.47
C LYS A 64 12.07 15.65 32.78
N GLU A 65 10.78 15.31 32.74
CA GLU A 65 9.94 15.18 33.94
C GLU A 65 10.42 14.03 34.88
N ASN A 66 11.01 12.98 34.31
CA ASN A 66 11.58 11.86 35.06
C ASN A 66 13.08 12.00 35.34
N ASN A 67 13.65 13.22 35.21
CA ASN A 67 15.07 13.50 35.44
C ASN A 67 16.04 12.59 34.65
N THR A 68 15.64 12.15 33.45
CA THR A 68 16.49 11.35 32.56
C THR A 68 17.40 12.26 31.75
N ASN A 69 18.71 12.05 31.86
CA ASN A 69 19.68 12.83 31.10
C ASN A 69 19.66 12.43 29.61
N ILE A 70 19.29 13.37 28.74
CA ILE A 70 19.27 13.21 27.27
C ILE A 70 20.31 14.08 26.55
N SER A 71 21.11 14.85 27.30
CA SER A 71 21.95 15.95 26.77
C SER A 71 22.93 15.49 25.67
N GLU A 72 23.51 14.30 25.84
CA GLU A 72 24.47 13.71 24.90
C GLU A 72 23.82 13.25 23.58
N HIS A 73 22.50 13.08 23.56
CA HIS A 73 21.76 12.55 22.42
C HIS A 73 20.83 13.57 21.75
N ILE A 74 20.80 14.82 22.23
CA ILE A 74 19.97 15.90 21.66
C ILE A 74 20.23 16.07 20.15
N ASN A 75 21.49 16.02 19.72
CA ASN A 75 21.82 16.15 18.30
C ASN A 75 21.22 15.00 17.47
N ILE A 76 21.26 13.76 17.97
CA ILE A 76 20.69 12.59 17.28
C ILE A 76 19.16 12.72 17.22
N ILE A 77 18.52 13.16 18.30
CA ILE A 77 17.06 13.35 18.34
C ILE A 77 16.64 14.42 17.33
N ASN A 78 17.35 15.55 17.30
CA ASN A 78 17.12 16.62 16.34
C ASN A 78 17.37 16.17 14.90
N ASP A 79 18.41 15.39 14.64
CA ASP A 79 18.70 14.85 13.31
C ASP A 79 17.61 13.89 12.83
N LEU A 80 17.09 13.04 13.71
CA LEU A 80 15.99 12.14 13.41
C LEU A 80 14.70 12.92 13.11
N SER A 81 14.38 13.93 13.92
CA SER A 81 13.24 14.81 13.69
C SER A 81 13.38 15.59 12.38
N ASN A 82 14.58 16.08 12.06
CA ASN A 82 14.91 16.73 10.79
C ASN A 82 14.73 15.82 9.56
N GLN A 83 14.75 14.49 9.75
CA GLN A 83 14.48 13.49 8.72
C GLN A 83 12.99 13.08 8.68
N GLY A 84 12.11 13.76 9.41
CA GLY A 84 10.68 13.42 9.48
C GLY A 84 10.39 12.16 10.30
N LYS A 85 11.32 11.76 11.19
CA LYS A 85 11.15 10.57 12.03
C LYS A 85 10.76 10.98 13.45
N THR A 86 9.83 10.24 14.03
CA THR A 86 9.45 10.37 15.44
C THR A 86 10.40 9.54 16.29
N ALA A 87 11.20 10.19 17.14
CA ALA A 87 12.12 9.53 18.05
C ALA A 87 11.41 9.16 19.36
N LEU A 88 11.31 7.86 19.64
CA LEU A 88 10.86 7.31 20.92
C LEU A 88 12.07 7.01 21.78
N LEU A 89 12.14 7.67 22.93
CA LEU A 89 13.21 7.55 23.90
C LEU A 89 12.84 6.44 24.88
N PHE A 90 13.76 5.52 25.15
CA PHE A 90 13.57 4.43 26.12
C PHE A 90 14.52 4.65 27.28
N ALA A 91 14.00 4.65 28.50
CA ALA A 91 14.82 4.77 29.71
C ALA A 91 14.49 3.68 30.74
N ARG A 92 15.53 3.28 31.47
CA ARG A 92 15.52 2.30 32.56
C ARG A 92 16.02 2.99 33.82
N ASN A 93 15.22 3.03 34.88
CA ASN A 93 15.58 3.70 36.15
C ASN A 93 16.19 5.10 35.93
N ASN A 94 15.52 5.94 35.13
CA ASN A 94 15.93 7.32 34.77
C ASN A 94 17.24 7.43 33.97
N LYS A 95 17.71 6.35 33.36
CA LYS A 95 18.83 6.36 32.41
C LYS A 95 18.36 5.97 31.02
N LEU A 96 18.69 6.78 30.01
CA LEU A 96 18.39 6.46 28.61
C LEU A 96 19.13 5.17 28.21
N ILE A 97 18.39 4.19 27.71
CA ILE A 97 18.93 2.91 27.23
C ILE A 97 18.91 2.80 25.70
N GLY A 98 18.15 3.66 25.02
CA GLY A 98 18.12 3.71 23.57
C GLY A 98 17.06 4.63 22.99
N ILE A 99 17.14 4.79 21.67
CA ILE A 99 16.22 5.59 20.87
C ILE A 99 15.74 4.71 19.72
N ILE A 100 14.42 4.59 19.55
CA ILE A 100 13.82 3.96 18.38
C ILE A 100 13.14 5.05 17.56
N ALA A 101 13.53 5.18 16.30
CA ALA A 101 12.90 6.12 15.39
C ALA A 101 11.84 5.39 14.57
N VAL A 102 10.61 5.91 14.61
CA VAL A 102 9.50 5.46 13.77
C VAL A 102 9.29 6.52 12.69
N ALA A 103 9.12 6.08 11.45
CA ALA A 103 8.87 6.97 10.31
C ALA A 103 7.65 6.46 9.57
N ASP A 104 6.83 7.38 9.07
CA ASP A 104 5.89 7.02 8.03
C ASP A 104 6.71 6.77 6.75
N THR A 105 6.61 5.56 6.21
CA THR A 105 7.40 5.16 5.05
C THR A 105 6.56 5.21 3.80
N ILE A 106 7.17 5.68 2.72
CA ILE A 106 6.57 5.61 1.41
C ILE A 106 6.24 4.15 1.09
N LYS A 107 4.99 3.88 0.75
CA LYS A 107 4.57 2.52 0.39
C LYS A 107 5.37 1.99 -0.81
N PRO A 108 5.68 0.68 -0.87
CA PRO A 108 6.57 0.11 -1.88
C PRO A 108 6.19 0.45 -3.33
N ASN A 109 4.89 0.47 -3.63
CA ASN A 109 4.37 0.68 -4.98
C ASN A 109 4.15 2.16 -5.34
N SER A 110 4.30 3.10 -4.38
CA SER A 110 3.98 4.52 -4.59
C SER A 110 4.81 5.12 -5.70
N LYS A 111 6.13 4.91 -5.69
CA LYS A 111 7.04 5.47 -6.71
C LYS A 111 6.66 5.03 -8.12
N LYS A 112 6.40 3.73 -8.30
CA LYS A 112 6.00 3.17 -9.58
C LYS A 112 4.63 3.67 -10.04
N ALA A 113 3.68 3.84 -9.10
CA ALA A 113 2.38 4.41 -9.42
C ALA A 113 2.54 5.85 -9.94
N ILE A 114 3.37 6.67 -9.30
CA ILE A 114 3.68 8.04 -9.77
C ILE A 114 4.35 8.01 -11.16
N GLU A 115 5.33 7.14 -11.38
CA GLU A 115 5.97 6.98 -12.70
C GLU A 115 4.95 6.62 -13.80
N LYS A 116 4.05 5.66 -13.52
CA LYS A 116 2.98 5.27 -14.45
C LYS A 116 1.98 6.40 -14.71
N LEU A 117 1.62 7.19 -13.71
CA LEU A 117 0.76 8.36 -13.88
C LEU A 117 1.42 9.40 -14.80
N LYS A 118 2.73 9.63 -14.62
CA LYS A 118 3.50 10.52 -15.50
C LYS A 118 3.61 9.99 -16.93
N GLU A 119 3.86 8.69 -17.12
CA GLU A 119 3.82 8.04 -18.44
C GLU A 119 2.47 8.23 -19.14
N MET A 120 1.38 8.33 -18.37
CA MET A 120 0.03 8.60 -18.87
C MET A 120 -0.24 10.08 -19.15
N GLY A 121 0.76 10.96 -18.95
CA GLY A 121 0.67 12.41 -19.13
C GLY A 121 -0.08 13.12 -18.01
N ILE A 122 -0.16 12.53 -16.81
CA ILE A 122 -0.88 13.08 -15.67
C ILE A 122 0.12 13.76 -14.73
N GLU A 123 -0.10 15.04 -14.46
CA GLU A 123 0.67 15.82 -13.48
C GLU A 123 0.35 15.33 -12.06
N THR A 124 1.39 15.07 -11.27
CA THR A 124 1.27 14.55 -9.91
C THR A 124 1.63 15.61 -8.88
N ILE A 125 0.64 15.95 -8.03
CA ILE A 125 0.76 16.99 -7.00
C ILE A 125 0.52 16.35 -5.64
N MET A 126 1.46 16.54 -4.70
CA MET A 126 1.25 16.14 -3.31
C MET A 126 0.70 17.31 -2.50
N LEU A 127 -0.35 17.02 -1.72
CA LEU A 127 -0.97 17.94 -0.77
C LEU A 127 -0.79 17.38 0.65
N THR A 128 -0.06 18.10 1.51
CA THR A 128 0.23 17.63 2.87
C THR A 128 0.17 18.76 3.91
N GLY A 129 -0.15 18.40 5.14
CA GLY A 129 -0.04 19.27 6.31
C GLY A 129 1.36 19.27 6.93
N ASP A 130 2.25 18.39 6.48
CA ASP A 130 3.65 18.35 6.94
C ASP A 130 4.41 19.60 6.52
N ASN A 131 5.53 19.86 7.21
CA ASN A 131 6.41 20.96 6.87
C ASN A 131 7.04 20.82 5.47
N GLN A 132 7.42 21.96 4.90
CA GLN A 132 7.97 22.02 3.54
C GLN A 132 9.22 21.15 3.33
N LYS A 133 10.08 21.01 4.35
CA LYS A 133 11.35 20.26 4.25
C LYS A 133 11.08 18.76 4.10
N THR A 134 10.21 18.19 4.93
CA THR A 134 9.80 16.78 4.87
C THR A 134 9.08 16.49 3.56
N ALA A 135 8.11 17.33 3.19
CA ALA A 135 7.32 17.16 1.97
C ALA A 135 8.20 17.18 0.70
N ASN A 136 9.17 18.08 0.63
CA ASN A 136 10.14 18.14 -0.46
C ASN A 136 11.06 16.91 -0.53
N GLY A 137 11.40 16.31 0.62
CA GLY A 137 12.16 15.06 0.67
C GLY A 137 11.39 13.91 0.02
N ILE A 138 10.15 13.70 0.47
CA ILE A 138 9.26 12.66 -0.06
C ILE A 138 9.02 12.86 -1.56
N ALA A 139 8.83 14.11 -1.99
CA ALA A 139 8.59 14.42 -3.39
C ALA A 139 9.77 14.14 -4.31
N ARG A 140 11.00 14.28 -3.82
CA ARG A 140 12.19 13.85 -4.56
C ARG A 140 12.25 12.34 -4.69
N ASP A 141 11.99 11.62 -3.59
CA ASP A 141 12.02 10.15 -3.57
C ASP A 141 10.98 9.54 -4.53
N LEU A 142 9.79 10.15 -4.59
CA LEU A 142 8.70 9.78 -5.49
C LEU A 142 8.79 10.41 -6.87
N SER A 143 9.69 11.37 -7.07
CA SER A 143 9.80 12.17 -8.30
C SER A 143 8.47 12.84 -8.68
N LEU A 144 7.81 13.54 -7.76
CA LEU A 144 6.56 14.28 -8.04
C LEU A 144 6.80 15.56 -8.86
N ASP A 145 5.75 16.08 -9.50
CA ASP A 145 5.84 17.33 -10.29
C ASP A 145 5.72 18.57 -9.40
N LYS A 146 4.86 18.52 -8.37
CA LYS A 146 4.62 19.64 -7.47
C LYS A 146 4.28 19.17 -6.05
N VAL A 147 4.60 20.01 -5.07
CA VAL A 147 4.29 19.81 -3.65
C VAL A 147 3.67 21.08 -3.11
N ILE A 148 2.62 20.92 -2.32
CA ILE A 148 2.01 21.99 -1.54
C ILE A 148 1.94 21.46 -0.10
N ALA A 149 2.78 22.02 0.75
CA ALA A 149 2.98 21.61 2.13
C ALA A 149 2.30 22.59 3.09
N GLU A 150 2.24 22.23 4.38
CA GLU A 150 1.67 23.07 5.45
C GLU A 150 0.19 23.46 5.21
N VAL A 151 -0.55 22.59 4.52
CA VAL A 151 -1.98 22.81 4.19
C VAL A 151 -2.88 22.26 5.29
N LEU A 152 -3.74 23.11 5.85
CA LEU A 152 -4.76 22.68 6.81
C LEU A 152 -5.87 21.87 6.10
N PRO A 153 -6.55 20.94 6.79
CA PRO A 153 -7.67 20.20 6.20
C PRO A 153 -8.75 21.10 5.57
N SER A 154 -9.04 22.25 6.18
CA SER A 154 -9.98 23.25 5.66
C SER A 154 -9.56 23.85 4.32
N ASP A 155 -8.25 23.91 4.07
CA ASP A 155 -7.68 24.66 2.95
C ASP A 155 -7.44 23.77 1.74
N LYS A 156 -7.48 22.44 1.92
CA LYS A 156 -7.29 21.46 0.84
C LYS A 156 -8.34 21.64 -0.27
N GLU A 157 -9.59 21.90 0.09
CA GLU A 157 -10.68 22.22 -0.84
C GLU A 157 -10.32 23.40 -1.74
N SER A 158 -9.84 24.49 -1.13
CA SER A 158 -9.52 25.72 -1.85
C SER A 158 -8.32 25.53 -2.77
N VAL A 159 -7.35 24.70 -2.38
CA VAL A 159 -6.24 24.32 -3.27
C VAL A 159 -6.75 23.56 -4.49
N VAL A 160 -7.59 22.54 -4.31
CA VAL A 160 -8.20 21.79 -5.42
C VAL A 160 -8.99 22.73 -6.35
N SER A 161 -9.81 23.61 -5.78
CA SER A 161 -10.59 24.62 -6.51
C SER A 161 -9.69 25.56 -7.33
N ASN A 162 -8.55 25.98 -6.79
CA ASN A 162 -7.60 26.83 -7.52
C ASN A 162 -6.91 26.10 -8.67
N ILE A 163 -6.60 24.81 -8.53
CA ILE A 163 -6.04 23.99 -9.62
C ILE A 163 -7.09 23.80 -10.73
N GLN A 164 -8.36 23.58 -10.37
CA GLN A 164 -9.46 23.49 -11.35
C GLN A 164 -9.63 24.77 -12.16
N LYS A 165 -9.44 25.95 -11.54
CA LYS A 165 -9.46 27.25 -12.26
C LYS A 165 -8.36 27.40 -13.31
N GLU A 166 -7.32 26.58 -13.26
CA GLU A 166 -6.29 26.50 -14.31
C GLU A 166 -6.75 25.66 -15.53
N ASN A 167 -8.05 25.35 -15.65
CA ASN A 167 -8.63 24.46 -16.66
C ASN A 167 -8.08 23.02 -16.62
N LYS A 168 -7.64 22.56 -15.45
CA LYS A 168 -7.23 21.17 -15.23
C LYS A 168 -8.41 20.36 -14.69
N ILE A 169 -8.50 19.10 -15.13
CA ILE A 169 -9.39 18.10 -14.53
C ILE A 169 -8.60 17.46 -13.39
N VAL A 170 -9.13 17.58 -12.17
CA VAL A 170 -8.42 17.19 -10.94
C VAL A 170 -9.03 15.92 -10.36
N ALA A 171 -8.21 14.88 -10.22
CA ALA A 171 -8.55 13.74 -9.38
C ALA A 171 -7.85 13.89 -8.03
N MET A 172 -8.61 13.88 -6.93
CA MET A 172 -8.06 13.94 -5.57
C MET A 172 -7.97 12.53 -5.00
N VAL A 173 -6.84 12.20 -4.37
CA VAL A 173 -6.61 10.88 -3.76
C VAL A 173 -6.35 11.09 -2.26
N GLY A 174 -7.14 10.47 -1.38
CA GLY A 174 -7.05 10.68 0.07
C GLY A 174 -7.62 9.54 0.91
N ASP A 175 -7.57 9.66 2.24
CA ASP A 175 -8.08 8.66 3.18
C ASP A 175 -9.59 8.75 3.45
N GLY A 176 -10.23 9.82 2.97
CA GLY A 176 -11.66 10.06 3.11
C GLY A 176 -12.11 10.61 4.46
N ILE A 177 -11.23 10.72 5.47
CA ILE A 177 -11.58 11.29 6.79
C ILE A 177 -11.20 12.76 6.84
N ASN A 178 -9.91 13.06 6.60
CA ASN A 178 -9.40 14.43 6.65
C ASN A 178 -9.51 15.15 5.29
N ASP A 179 -9.70 14.37 4.22
CA ASP A 179 -9.68 14.83 2.84
C ASP A 179 -11.07 14.95 2.22
N ALA A 180 -12.15 14.62 2.95
CA ALA A 180 -13.51 14.60 2.43
C ALA A 180 -13.92 15.88 1.67
N PRO A 181 -13.71 17.11 2.20
CA PRO A 181 -14.04 18.32 1.45
C PRO A 181 -13.29 18.46 0.12
N ALA A 182 -12.02 18.04 0.08
CA ALA A 182 -11.20 18.10 -1.13
C ALA A 182 -11.57 17.01 -2.15
N LEU A 183 -11.96 15.82 -1.67
CA LEU A 183 -12.47 14.73 -2.51
C LEU A 183 -13.74 15.14 -3.24
N VAL A 184 -14.73 15.69 -2.51
CA VAL A 184 -15.99 16.17 -3.08
C VAL A 184 -15.80 17.35 -4.04
N ARG A 185 -14.80 18.21 -3.78
CA ARG A 185 -14.49 19.37 -4.63
C ARG A 185 -13.84 18.99 -5.96
N SER A 186 -13.11 17.88 -5.99
CA SER A 186 -12.39 17.41 -7.18
C SER A 186 -13.34 16.93 -8.28
N ASP A 187 -12.86 16.79 -9.51
CA ASP A 187 -13.66 16.24 -10.60
C ASP A 187 -13.86 14.73 -10.45
N VAL A 188 -12.91 14.06 -9.78
CA VAL A 188 -13.00 12.65 -9.39
C VAL A 188 -12.34 12.47 -8.02
N GLY A 189 -13.15 12.22 -6.99
CA GLY A 189 -12.67 11.86 -5.65
C GLY A 189 -12.33 10.38 -5.57
N ILE A 190 -11.12 10.05 -5.12
CA ILE A 190 -10.64 8.67 -4.95
C ILE A 190 -10.20 8.46 -3.49
N ALA A 191 -10.94 7.64 -2.75
CA ALA A 191 -10.56 7.24 -1.41
C ALA A 191 -9.68 5.98 -1.41
N ILE A 192 -8.67 5.92 -0.53
CA ILE A 192 -7.78 4.77 -0.34
C ILE A 192 -7.92 4.20 1.07
N GLY A 193 -8.02 2.88 1.16
CA GLY A 193 -8.04 2.17 2.43
C GLY A 193 -9.46 1.83 2.87
N SER A 194 -9.57 1.09 3.98
CA SER A 194 -10.83 0.53 4.48
C SER A 194 -11.94 1.56 4.45
N GLY A 195 -12.95 1.32 3.62
CA GLY A 195 -14.07 2.21 3.33
C GLY A 195 -14.88 2.55 4.57
N THR A 196 -14.38 3.49 5.35
CA THR A 196 -15.13 4.19 6.37
C THR A 196 -16.35 4.82 5.71
N ASP A 197 -17.46 4.93 6.44
CA ASP A 197 -18.70 5.47 5.87
C ASP A 197 -18.48 6.87 5.27
N VAL A 198 -17.61 7.68 5.89
CA VAL A 198 -17.22 9.00 5.39
C VAL A 198 -16.51 8.93 4.04
N ALA A 199 -15.61 7.96 3.84
CA ALA A 199 -14.90 7.77 2.57
C ALA A 199 -15.85 7.32 1.45
N VAL A 200 -16.84 6.49 1.77
CA VAL A 200 -17.85 6.01 0.81
C VAL A 200 -18.81 7.13 0.39
N GLU A 201 -19.16 8.03 1.30
CA GLU A 201 -20.03 9.18 0.98
C GLU A 201 -19.28 10.30 0.24
N SER A 202 -17.97 10.45 0.47
CA SER A 202 -17.21 11.61 -0.02
C SER A 202 -16.45 11.38 -1.32
N ALA A 203 -16.36 10.14 -1.82
CA ALA A 203 -15.54 9.80 -3.00
C ALA A 203 -16.34 9.05 -4.08
N ASP A 204 -16.02 9.33 -5.35
CA ASP A 204 -16.60 8.64 -6.51
C ASP A 204 -16.04 7.22 -6.67
N ILE A 205 -14.80 7.00 -6.23
CA ILE A 205 -14.09 5.73 -6.30
C ILE A 205 -13.51 5.39 -4.94
N VAL A 206 -13.83 4.21 -4.41
CA VAL A 206 -13.25 3.69 -3.16
C VAL A 206 -12.34 2.51 -3.47
N LEU A 207 -11.05 2.67 -3.17
CA LEU A 207 -10.05 1.62 -3.35
C LEU A 207 -9.98 0.75 -2.10
N MET A 208 -10.47 -0.49 -2.24
CA MET A 208 -10.51 -1.48 -1.16
C MET A 208 -9.12 -1.86 -0.62
N ARG A 209 -8.09 -1.76 -1.46
CA ARG A 209 -6.70 -2.07 -1.09
C ARG A 209 -5.95 -0.79 -0.81
N ASN A 210 -5.00 -0.87 0.10
CA ASN A 210 -4.15 0.25 0.47
C ASN A 210 -2.97 0.48 -0.52
N ASP A 211 -3.22 0.35 -1.83
CA ASP A 211 -2.21 0.28 -2.90
C ASP A 211 -2.46 1.35 -3.99
N LEU A 212 -1.52 2.28 -4.16
CA LEU A 212 -1.64 3.38 -5.13
C LEU A 212 -1.67 2.92 -6.59
N MET A 213 -1.20 1.70 -6.90
CA MET A 213 -1.32 1.15 -8.25
C MET A 213 -2.78 0.97 -8.68
N ASP A 214 -3.71 0.85 -7.73
CA ASP A 214 -5.14 0.71 -8.06
C ASP A 214 -5.72 2.03 -8.63
N VAL A 215 -5.13 3.19 -8.32
CA VAL A 215 -5.45 4.47 -8.99
C VAL A 215 -5.08 4.40 -10.48
N VAL A 216 -3.88 3.91 -10.79
CA VAL A 216 -3.42 3.73 -12.18
C VAL A 216 -4.34 2.77 -12.93
N ASN A 217 -4.70 1.65 -12.29
CA ASN A 217 -5.59 0.66 -12.88
C ASN A 217 -7.00 1.20 -13.11
N ALA A 218 -7.53 2.00 -12.19
CA ALA A 218 -8.83 2.67 -12.35
C ALA A 218 -8.84 3.60 -13.57
N ILE A 219 -7.80 4.42 -13.75
CA ILE A 219 -7.70 5.33 -14.90
C ILE A 219 -7.54 4.53 -16.21
N LYS A 220 -6.73 3.47 -16.23
CA LYS A 220 -6.59 2.60 -17.41
C LYS A 220 -7.92 1.92 -17.77
N LEU A 221 -8.64 1.42 -16.78
CA LEU A 221 -9.96 0.80 -16.98
C LEU A 221 -10.96 1.82 -17.52
N SER A 222 -10.96 3.06 -17.00
CA SER A 222 -11.80 4.15 -17.50
C SER A 222 -11.50 4.45 -18.97
N LYS A 223 -10.21 4.62 -19.36
CA LYS A 223 -9.80 4.83 -20.75
C LYS A 223 -10.22 3.68 -21.67
N ALA A 224 -10.05 2.43 -21.22
CA ALA A 224 -10.48 1.25 -21.98
C ALA A 224 -12.01 1.21 -22.16
N THR A 225 -12.76 1.56 -21.11
CA THR A 225 -14.23 1.62 -21.13
C THR A 225 -14.73 2.70 -22.09
N ILE A 226 -14.18 3.91 -22.04
CA ILE A 226 -14.52 4.99 -23.00
C ILE A 226 -14.20 4.57 -24.44
N THR A 227 -13.08 3.88 -24.66
CA THR A 227 -12.73 3.35 -25.99
C THR A 227 -13.77 2.35 -26.47
N ASN A 228 -14.22 1.45 -25.59
CA ASN A 228 -15.28 0.48 -25.89
C ASN A 228 -16.62 1.17 -26.22
N ILE A 229 -17.01 2.18 -25.44
CA ILE A 229 -18.22 2.98 -25.67
C ILE A 229 -18.15 3.67 -27.04
N LYS A 230 -17.03 4.31 -27.38
CA LYS A 230 -16.83 4.96 -28.68
C LYS A 230 -16.95 3.96 -29.85
N GLN A 231 -16.40 2.75 -29.69
CA GLN A 231 -16.57 1.68 -30.68
C GLN A 231 -18.04 1.28 -30.82
N ASN A 232 -18.74 1.06 -29.71
CA ASN A 232 -20.15 0.67 -29.73
C ASN A 232 -21.03 1.74 -30.38
N LEU A 233 -20.80 3.01 -30.04
CA LEU A 233 -21.51 4.14 -30.66
C LEU A 233 -21.19 4.26 -32.15
N PHE A 234 -19.93 4.10 -32.55
CA PHE A 234 -19.55 4.11 -33.96
C PHE A 234 -20.34 3.05 -34.73
N TRP A 235 -20.37 1.80 -34.24
CA TRP A 235 -21.12 0.74 -34.89
C TRP A 235 -22.63 1.00 -34.87
N ALA A 236 -23.18 1.45 -33.73
CA ALA A 236 -24.59 1.83 -33.58
C ALA A 236 -25.03 2.87 -34.62
N PHE A 237 -24.18 3.87 -34.89
CA PHE A 237 -24.49 4.88 -35.91
C PHE A 237 -24.17 4.43 -37.32
N PHE A 238 -23.16 3.58 -37.54
CA PHE A 238 -22.68 3.19 -38.87
C PHE A 238 -23.79 2.53 -39.71
N TYR A 239 -24.41 1.45 -39.22
CA TYR A 239 -25.45 0.76 -40.00
C TYR A 239 -26.74 1.61 -40.13
N ASN A 240 -27.07 2.41 -39.12
CA ASN A 240 -28.22 3.32 -39.17
C ASN A 240 -28.00 4.41 -40.22
N THR A 241 -26.80 4.99 -40.27
CA THR A 241 -26.43 6.01 -41.26
C THR A 241 -26.46 5.43 -42.67
N LEU A 242 -26.07 4.16 -42.87
CA LEU A 242 -26.21 3.47 -44.16
C LEU A 242 -27.67 3.11 -44.47
N GLY A 243 -28.46 2.78 -43.47
CA GLY A 243 -29.86 2.41 -43.60
C GLY A 243 -30.76 3.58 -44.01
N ILE A 244 -30.46 4.80 -43.57
CA ILE A 244 -31.26 6.00 -43.86
C ILE A 244 -31.34 6.30 -45.38
N PRO A 245 -30.23 6.42 -46.14
CA PRO A 245 -30.29 6.63 -47.59
C PRO A 245 -30.99 5.49 -48.34
N LEU A 246 -30.81 4.25 -47.88
CA LEU A 246 -31.46 3.08 -48.48
C LEU A 246 -32.98 3.09 -48.23
N ALA A 247 -33.42 3.49 -47.04
CA ALA A 247 -34.84 3.65 -46.71
C ALA A 247 -35.46 4.86 -47.42
N ALA A 248 -34.70 5.95 -47.59
CA ALA A 248 -35.11 7.14 -48.33
C ALA A 248 -35.21 6.92 -49.85
N GLY A 249 -34.80 5.75 -50.35
CA GLY A 249 -34.96 5.36 -51.75
C GLY A 249 -33.87 5.85 -52.69
N VAL A 250 -32.70 6.27 -52.18
CA VAL A 250 -31.57 6.74 -53.01
C VAL A 250 -31.13 5.68 -54.04
N LEU A 251 -31.17 4.40 -53.66
CA LEU A 251 -30.80 3.28 -54.53
C LEU A 251 -31.97 2.71 -55.35
N TYR A 252 -33.19 3.24 -55.17
CA TYR A 252 -34.37 2.74 -55.86
C TYR A 252 -34.38 2.97 -57.38
N PRO A 253 -33.98 4.14 -57.93
CA PRO A 253 -34.07 4.39 -59.37
C PRO A 253 -33.19 3.49 -60.23
N ASN A 254 -31.99 3.13 -59.74
CA ASN A 254 -31.00 2.38 -60.52
C ASN A 254 -31.00 0.88 -60.20
N PHE A 255 -31.39 0.49 -58.98
CA PHE A 255 -31.28 -0.90 -58.52
C PHE A 255 -32.60 -1.48 -58.01
N GLY A 256 -33.69 -0.70 -57.95
CA GLY A 256 -34.98 -1.16 -57.43
C GLY A 256 -34.97 -1.53 -55.93
N LEU A 257 -33.89 -1.21 -55.21
CA LEU A 257 -33.70 -1.61 -53.81
C LEU A 257 -34.50 -0.71 -52.88
N ARG A 258 -35.24 -1.34 -51.96
CA ARG A 258 -35.90 -0.67 -50.81
C ARG A 258 -35.54 -1.41 -49.55
N LEU A 259 -35.39 -0.69 -48.44
CA LEU A 259 -35.18 -1.30 -47.14
C LEU A 259 -36.46 -2.02 -46.71
N SER A 260 -36.43 -3.35 -46.59
CA SER A 260 -37.57 -4.10 -46.04
C SER A 260 -37.53 -4.09 -44.50
N PRO A 261 -38.69 -4.15 -43.82
CA PRO A 261 -38.74 -4.29 -42.36
C PRO A 261 -37.95 -5.51 -41.85
N MET A 262 -37.86 -6.60 -42.64
CA MET A 262 -37.09 -7.79 -42.29
C MET A 262 -35.58 -7.51 -42.22
N PHE A 263 -35.02 -6.78 -43.19
CA PHE A 263 -33.60 -6.40 -43.15
C PHE A 263 -33.32 -5.39 -42.02
N GLY A 264 -34.25 -4.48 -41.74
CA GLY A 264 -34.16 -3.59 -40.58
C GLY A 264 -34.11 -4.35 -39.26
N ALA A 265 -35.00 -5.32 -39.08
CA ALA A 265 -35.02 -6.19 -37.89
C ALA A 265 -33.73 -7.01 -37.75
N PHE A 266 -33.24 -7.58 -38.85
CA PHE A 266 -31.97 -8.32 -38.86
C PHE A 266 -30.78 -7.42 -38.46
N ALA A 267 -30.68 -6.22 -39.03
CA ALA A 267 -29.62 -5.27 -38.71
C ALA A 267 -29.67 -4.83 -37.23
N MET A 268 -30.86 -4.57 -36.69
CA MET A 268 -31.04 -4.23 -35.27
C MET A 268 -30.63 -5.39 -34.34
N GLY A 269 -31.01 -6.61 -34.67
CA GLY A 269 -30.62 -7.80 -33.91
C GLY A 269 -29.11 -8.05 -33.95
N PHE A 270 -28.52 -8.00 -35.14
CA PHE A 270 -27.09 -8.21 -35.33
C PHE A 270 -26.23 -7.13 -34.65
N SER A 271 -26.67 -5.87 -34.70
CA SER A 271 -26.01 -4.77 -33.99
C SER A 271 -25.94 -5.03 -32.48
N SER A 272 -27.03 -5.50 -31.89
CA SER A 272 -27.07 -5.79 -30.44
C SER A 272 -26.07 -6.89 -30.07
N VAL A 273 -25.98 -7.96 -30.87
CA VAL A 273 -24.99 -9.03 -30.68
C VAL A 273 -23.57 -8.47 -30.77
N PHE A 274 -23.31 -7.60 -31.74
CA PHE A 274 -21.99 -6.98 -31.91
C PHE A 274 -21.62 -6.10 -30.71
N VAL A 275 -22.50 -5.18 -30.31
CA VAL A 275 -22.27 -4.24 -29.20
C VAL A 275 -22.05 -5.00 -27.89
N VAL A 276 -22.87 -6.00 -27.59
CA VAL A 276 -22.71 -6.83 -26.38
C VAL A 276 -21.41 -7.62 -26.43
N SER A 277 -21.08 -8.24 -27.56
CA SER A 277 -19.82 -8.99 -27.73
C SER A 277 -18.60 -8.08 -27.58
N ASN A 278 -18.65 -6.86 -28.11
CA ASN A 278 -17.58 -5.90 -27.97
C ASN A 278 -17.46 -5.41 -26.52
N ALA A 279 -18.55 -5.12 -25.83
CA ALA A 279 -18.56 -4.75 -24.41
C ALA A 279 -17.96 -5.85 -23.53
N LEU A 280 -18.27 -7.11 -23.81
CA LEU A 280 -17.73 -8.26 -23.08
C LEU A 280 -16.21 -8.41 -23.18
N ARG A 281 -15.54 -7.80 -24.16
CA ARG A 281 -14.07 -7.76 -24.23
C ARG A 281 -13.45 -7.07 -23.02
N LEU A 282 -14.15 -6.15 -22.36
CA LEU A 282 -13.67 -5.52 -21.12
C LEU A 282 -13.50 -6.54 -19.98
N LYS A 283 -14.17 -7.70 -20.01
CA LYS A 283 -13.93 -8.78 -19.03
C LYS A 283 -12.52 -9.36 -19.12
N LEU A 284 -11.85 -9.20 -20.26
CA LEU A 284 -10.47 -9.65 -20.48
C LEU A 284 -9.44 -8.58 -20.11
N PHE A 285 -9.88 -7.42 -19.61
CA PHE A 285 -8.99 -6.36 -19.18
C PHE A 285 -8.08 -6.86 -18.04
N LYS A 286 -6.78 -6.85 -18.29
CA LYS A 286 -5.78 -7.25 -17.31
C LYS A 286 -5.41 -6.06 -16.45
N ILE A 287 -5.65 -6.18 -15.16
CA ILE A 287 -5.15 -5.28 -14.15
C ILE A 287 -3.64 -5.49 -14.05
N GLU A 288 -2.86 -4.40 -14.11
CA GLU A 288 -1.43 -4.48 -13.78
C GLU A 288 -1.32 -4.71 -12.28
N ARG A 289 -1.15 -5.97 -11.91
CA ARG A 289 -0.83 -6.38 -10.54
C ARG A 289 0.66 -6.63 -10.49
N GLU A 290 1.32 -5.89 -9.61
CA GLU A 290 2.60 -6.35 -9.12
C GLU A 290 2.32 -7.17 -7.87
N GLU A 291 2.23 -8.49 -8.05
CA GLU A 291 2.53 -9.37 -6.94
C GLU A 291 3.99 -9.09 -6.58
N ILE A 292 4.24 -8.67 -5.33
CA ILE A 292 5.59 -8.76 -4.77
C ILE A 292 5.99 -10.21 -4.99
N LYS A 293 6.87 -10.48 -5.95
CA LYS A 293 7.31 -11.85 -6.27
C LYS A 293 7.96 -12.41 -5.02
N MET A 294 7.20 -13.17 -4.25
CA MET A 294 7.69 -13.98 -3.16
C MET A 294 8.65 -14.97 -3.79
N ILE A 295 9.95 -14.77 -3.58
CA ILE A 295 10.96 -15.72 -4.01
C ILE A 295 10.76 -16.94 -3.12
N LYS A 296 10.31 -18.04 -3.73
CA LYS A 296 10.18 -19.32 -3.05
C LYS A 296 11.45 -20.13 -3.28
N LYS A 297 12.10 -20.52 -2.20
CA LYS A 297 13.20 -21.48 -2.23
C LYS A 297 12.75 -22.77 -1.57
N GLU A 298 12.89 -23.87 -2.29
CA GLU A 298 12.67 -25.21 -1.77
C GLU A 298 14.03 -25.75 -1.32
N ILE A 299 14.14 -26.09 -0.04
CA ILE A 299 15.34 -26.63 0.58
C ILE A 299 15.08 -28.10 0.88
N ILE A 300 15.90 -29.00 0.33
CA ILE A 300 15.83 -30.43 0.62
C ILE A 300 16.69 -30.72 1.84
N ILE A 301 16.09 -31.31 2.87
CA ILE A 301 16.69 -31.47 4.20
C ILE A 301 16.70 -32.95 4.58
N GLU A 302 17.87 -33.46 4.90
CA GLU A 302 18.09 -34.83 5.38
C GLU A 302 18.13 -34.87 6.91
N GLY A 303 17.53 -35.91 7.51
CA GLY A 303 17.54 -36.13 8.97
C GLY A 303 16.23 -35.78 9.71
N MET A 304 15.18 -35.34 9.00
CA MET A 304 13.85 -35.19 9.60
C MET A 304 13.13 -36.53 9.67
N MET A 305 12.87 -37.04 10.89
CA MET A 305 12.22 -38.34 11.09
C MET A 305 10.88 -38.26 11.83
N CYS A 306 10.52 -37.10 12.38
CA CYS A 306 9.28 -36.92 13.12
C CYS A 306 8.79 -35.47 13.09
N GLN A 307 7.57 -35.25 13.57
CA GLN A 307 6.95 -33.91 13.65
C GLN A 307 7.70 -32.94 14.57
N MET A 308 8.48 -33.42 15.55
CA MET A 308 9.36 -32.53 16.32
C MET A 308 10.53 -32.01 15.48
N CYS A 309 11.06 -32.79 14.53
CA CYS A 309 12.09 -32.32 13.61
C CYS A 309 11.57 -31.21 12.70
N VAL A 310 10.33 -31.37 12.20
CA VAL A 310 9.63 -30.35 11.40
C VAL A 310 9.56 -29.03 12.16
N LYS A 311 9.14 -29.07 13.43
CA LYS A 311 9.05 -27.89 14.28
C LYS A 311 10.41 -27.25 14.55
N HIS A 312 11.45 -28.06 14.73
CA HIS A 312 12.81 -27.56 14.98
C HIS A 312 13.38 -26.83 13.76
N VAL A 313 13.28 -27.44 12.57
CA VAL A 313 13.68 -26.83 11.29
C VAL A 313 12.86 -25.58 10.99
N LYS A 314 11.55 -25.64 11.21
CA LYS A 314 10.65 -24.48 11.01
C LYS A 314 11.07 -23.31 11.90
N ASN A 315 11.28 -23.54 13.18
CA ASN A 315 11.72 -22.49 14.11
C ASN A 315 13.09 -21.90 13.72
N ALA A 316 14.04 -22.74 13.30
CA ALA A 316 15.37 -22.29 12.90
C ALA A 316 15.32 -21.34 11.69
N LEU A 317 14.47 -21.64 10.70
CA LEU A 317 14.29 -20.81 9.52
C LEU A 317 13.41 -19.57 9.80
N GLU A 318 12.37 -19.69 10.64
CA GLU A 318 11.51 -18.56 11.05
C GLU A 318 12.27 -17.53 11.89
N ASN A 319 13.25 -17.96 12.70
CA ASN A 319 14.11 -17.06 13.48
C ASN A 319 14.94 -16.11 12.60
N ILE A 320 15.14 -16.42 11.32
CA ILE A 320 15.82 -15.54 10.35
C ILE A 320 14.84 -14.50 9.75
N GLY A 321 13.58 -14.50 10.17
CA GLY A 321 12.55 -13.58 9.70
C GLY A 321 11.89 -14.03 8.40
N LEU A 322 11.79 -15.34 8.19
CA LEU A 322 11.29 -15.96 6.96
C LEU A 322 9.94 -16.63 7.19
N GLU A 323 9.09 -16.63 6.18
CA GLU A 323 7.86 -17.42 6.19
C GLU A 323 8.18 -18.82 5.66
N VAL A 324 7.96 -19.85 6.49
CA VAL A 324 8.50 -21.20 6.26
C VAL A 324 7.41 -22.25 6.40
N GLU A 325 7.30 -23.09 5.38
CA GLU A 325 6.45 -24.27 5.38
C GLU A 325 7.33 -25.53 5.24
N VAL A 326 7.30 -26.42 6.23
CA VAL A 326 8.15 -27.62 6.25
C VAL A 326 7.28 -28.86 6.05
N ASN A 327 7.63 -29.71 5.09
CA ASN A 327 6.89 -30.92 4.77
C ASN A 327 7.74 -32.17 5.08
N LEU A 328 7.25 -33.00 6.00
CA LEU A 328 7.92 -34.22 6.44
C LEU A 328 7.89 -35.33 5.37
N GLU A 329 6.81 -35.46 4.61
CA GLU A 329 6.68 -36.50 3.58
C GLU A 329 7.65 -36.29 2.42
N LYS A 330 7.93 -35.01 2.10
CA LYS A 330 8.83 -34.62 1.02
C LYS A 330 10.26 -34.31 1.48
N ASN A 331 10.51 -34.36 2.80
CA ASN A 331 11.79 -33.97 3.40
C ASN A 331 12.30 -32.61 2.90
N ASN A 332 11.41 -31.62 2.82
CA ASN A 332 11.75 -30.29 2.32
C ASN A 332 11.18 -29.16 3.18
N ALA A 333 11.77 -27.97 3.03
CA ALA A 333 11.27 -26.72 3.57
C ALA A 333 11.10 -25.70 2.43
N ILE A 334 9.92 -25.11 2.32
CA ILE A 334 9.62 -24.02 1.40
C ILE A 334 9.73 -22.72 2.17
N VAL A 335 10.67 -21.88 1.75
CA VAL A 335 10.93 -20.57 2.33
C VAL A 335 10.44 -19.51 1.38
N SER A 336 9.57 -18.61 1.85
CA SER A 336 9.06 -17.48 1.08
C SER A 336 9.64 -16.17 1.61
N SER A 337 10.17 -15.33 0.70
CA SER A 337 10.69 -14.01 1.07
C SER A 337 10.53 -12.98 -0.04
N THR A 338 10.40 -11.71 0.37
CA THR A 338 10.37 -10.54 -0.50
C THR A 338 11.77 -10.06 -0.92
N LYS A 339 12.84 -10.60 -0.32
CA LYS A 339 14.24 -10.28 -0.63
C LYS A 339 15.02 -11.55 -0.97
N GLU A 340 16.06 -11.40 -1.79
CA GLU A 340 16.94 -12.51 -2.14
C GLU A 340 17.84 -12.88 -0.96
N ILE A 341 17.61 -14.06 -0.38
CA ILE A 341 18.40 -14.58 0.73
C ILE A 341 19.55 -15.40 0.15
N ARG A 342 20.78 -15.16 0.62
CA ARG A 342 21.91 -15.98 0.22
C ARG A 342 21.77 -17.40 0.76
N ASN A 343 22.15 -18.39 -0.04
CA ASN A 343 22.00 -19.81 0.29
C ASN A 343 22.82 -20.22 1.53
N ASP A 344 23.95 -19.57 1.77
CA ASP A 344 24.81 -19.79 2.94
C ASP A 344 24.09 -19.53 4.27
N VAL A 345 23.25 -18.49 4.34
CA VAL A 345 22.47 -18.17 5.54
C VAL A 345 21.45 -19.26 5.84
N LEU A 346 20.79 -19.79 4.79
CA LEU A 346 19.79 -20.85 4.91
C LEU A 346 20.44 -22.18 5.34
N ILE A 347 21.58 -22.53 4.74
CA ILE A 347 22.34 -23.73 5.08
C ILE A 347 22.78 -23.67 6.54
N LYS A 348 23.39 -22.55 6.95
CA LYS A 348 23.93 -22.40 8.29
C LYS A 348 22.87 -22.56 9.37
N ALA A 349 21.68 -21.99 9.19
CA ALA A 349 20.60 -22.11 10.17
C ALA A 349 20.05 -23.53 10.30
N ILE A 350 20.01 -24.30 9.20
CA ILE A 350 19.56 -25.69 9.21
C ILE A 350 20.63 -26.61 9.84
N GLU A 351 21.90 -26.35 9.56
CA GLU A 351 23.03 -27.07 10.16
C GLU A 351 23.17 -26.78 11.66
N GLU A 352 22.98 -25.54 12.10
CA GLU A 352 22.93 -25.17 13.52
C GLU A 352 21.76 -25.85 14.27
N ALA A 353 20.67 -26.16 13.56
CA ALA A 353 19.56 -26.95 14.09
C ALA A 353 19.83 -28.48 14.08
N GLY A 354 20.97 -28.91 13.56
CA GLY A 354 21.40 -30.31 13.55
C GLY A 354 20.96 -31.13 12.33
N TYR A 355 20.57 -30.48 11.24
CA TYR A 355 20.12 -31.14 10.00
C TYR A 355 21.04 -30.83 8.82
N LYS A 356 21.02 -31.69 7.80
CA LYS A 356 21.89 -31.52 6.62
C LYS A 356 21.07 -31.05 5.43
N VAL A 357 21.55 -30.00 4.75
CA VAL A 357 20.95 -29.53 3.50
C VAL A 357 21.54 -30.30 2.32
N VAL A 358 20.68 -30.90 1.50
CA VAL A 358 21.07 -31.69 0.33
C VAL A 358 21.08 -30.81 -0.93
N ASP A 359 20.06 -29.98 -1.10
CA ASP A 359 19.88 -29.14 -2.27
C ASP A 359 19.00 -27.92 -1.95
N ILE A 360 19.17 -26.83 -2.71
CA ILE A 360 18.33 -25.64 -2.64
C ILE A 360 17.88 -25.28 -4.05
N LYS A 361 16.61 -25.52 -4.34
CA LYS A 361 15.97 -25.18 -5.61
C LYS A 361 15.29 -23.82 -5.50
N ARG A 362 15.51 -22.99 -6.51
CA ARG A 362 14.79 -21.72 -6.69
C ARG A 362 13.61 -21.98 -7.62
N ASN A 363 12.41 -21.62 -7.18
CA ASN A 363 11.20 -21.68 -8.03
C ASN A 363 10.99 -20.36 -8.78
#